data_AF-A0A418KL36-F1
#
_entry.id   AF-A0A418KL36-F1
#
_cell.length_a   1.000
_cell.length_b   1.000
_cell.length_c   1.000
_cell.angle_alpha   90.00
_cell.angle_beta   90.00
_cell.angle_gamma   90.00
#
_symmetry.space_group_name_H-M   'P 1'
#
loop_
_entity.id
_entity.type
_entity.pdbx_description
1 polymer ?
#
loop_
_entity_poly.entity_id
_entity_poly.type
_entity_poly.pdbx_seq_one_letter_code
_entity_poly.pdbx_strand_id
1 'polypeptide(L)'
;MVCSGKVAGLGGTTFEITVEATGIASVVCINPAGNRAPGQDTEVTVSGTTTPLPTPRNGQFVFSLTSDDPEPLPPTPTCPNAQWTPDIVDVTFTEATLTLLEDGMVSDVVTVPVSS
;
A
#
# COMPACT_ATOMS: atom_id res chain seq x y z
N MET A 1 3.35 0.82 4.03
CA MET A 1 4.64 1.19 3.38
C MET A 1 4.72 2.70 3.18
N VAL A 2 5.92 3.29 3.06
CA VAL A 2 6.09 4.72 2.76
C VAL A 2 6.61 4.89 1.33
N CYS A 3 5.94 5.75 0.55
CA CYS A 3 6.32 6.08 -0.82
C CYS A 3 6.65 7.57 -0.89
N SER A 4 7.86 7.89 -1.35
CA SER A 4 8.29 9.26 -1.56
C SER A 4 8.86 9.43 -2.95
N GLY A 5 8.71 10.63 -3.50
CA GLY A 5 9.16 10.91 -4.86
C GLY A 5 9.00 12.38 -5.23
N LYS A 6 9.32 12.68 -6.48
CA LYS A 6 9.16 14.02 -7.05
C LYS A 6 8.40 13.93 -8.34
N VAL A 7 7.33 14.70 -8.45
CA VAL A 7 6.61 14.94 -9.70
C VAL A 7 7.07 16.28 -10.28
N ALA A 8 7.17 16.35 -11.60
CA ALA A 8 7.56 17.54 -12.34
C ALA A 8 6.77 17.62 -13.64
N GLY A 9 6.54 18.84 -14.15
CA GLY A 9 5.80 19.05 -15.39
C GLY A 9 4.29 19.09 -15.20
N LEU A 10 3.82 19.37 -13.99
CA LEU A 10 2.40 19.52 -13.68
C LEU A 10 1.81 20.73 -14.43
N GLY A 11 0.73 20.50 -15.16
CA GLY A 11 0.00 21.48 -15.96
C GLY A 11 -1.42 21.76 -15.47
N GLY A 12 -2.00 20.89 -14.63
CA GLY A 12 -3.33 21.05 -14.04
C GLY A 12 -3.39 22.04 -12.87
N THR A 13 -4.60 22.28 -12.33
CA THR A 13 -4.78 23.14 -11.15
C THR A 13 -4.48 22.42 -9.84
N THR A 14 -4.80 21.14 -9.82
CA THR A 14 -4.57 20.22 -8.71
C THR A 14 -4.01 18.91 -9.22
N PHE A 15 -3.34 18.17 -8.34
CA PHE A 15 -2.89 16.82 -8.63
C PHE A 15 -3.04 15.92 -7.40
N GLU A 16 -3.12 14.62 -7.65
CA GLU A 16 -3.17 13.56 -6.66
C GLU A 16 -2.19 12.47 -7.05
N ILE A 17 -1.68 11.76 -6.05
CA ILE A 17 -0.85 10.58 -6.26
C ILE A 17 -1.52 9.42 -5.52
N THR A 18 -1.81 8.36 -6.26
CA THR A 18 -2.20 7.07 -5.67
C THR A 18 -1.02 6.11 -5.74
N VAL A 19 -0.95 5.21 -4.77
CA VAL A 19 -0.07 4.06 -4.80
C VAL A 19 -0.89 2.79 -4.62
N GLU A 20 -0.49 1.73 -5.31
CA GLU A 20 -0.95 0.37 -5.08
C GLU A 20 0.27 -0.55 -5.06
N ALA A 21 0.36 -1.44 -4.07
CA ALA A 21 1.40 -2.45 -4.01
C ALA A 21 0.85 -3.77 -3.50
N THR A 22 1.23 -4.85 -4.18
CA THR A 22 0.96 -6.22 -3.76
C THR A 22 2.21 -6.80 -3.13
N GLY A 23 2.05 -7.45 -1.98
CA GLY A 23 3.14 -8.04 -1.22
C GLY A 23 2.72 -9.35 -0.55
N ILE A 24 3.71 -10.07 -0.03
CA ILE A 24 3.49 -11.30 0.74
C ILE A 24 3.54 -10.95 2.22
N ALA A 25 2.40 -11.13 2.90
CA ALA A 25 2.28 -10.97 4.34
C ALA A 25 2.76 -12.22 5.07
N SER A 26 3.64 -12.03 6.06
CA SER A 26 3.96 -13.07 7.04
C SER A 26 2.93 -13.04 8.16
N VAL A 27 2.33 -14.19 8.46
CA VAL A 27 1.17 -14.28 9.35
C VAL A 27 1.47 -15.13 10.57
N VAL A 28 1.00 -14.66 11.73
CA VAL A 28 0.88 -15.45 12.96
C VAL A 28 -0.60 -15.69 13.25
N CYS A 29 -0.94 -16.91 13.62
CA CYS A 29 -2.29 -17.29 14.02
C CYS A 29 -2.38 -17.34 15.54
N ILE A 30 -3.42 -16.73 16.09
CA ILE A 30 -3.70 -16.67 17.53
C ILE A 30 -4.94 -17.52 17.83
N ASN A 31 -4.84 -18.51 18.72
CA ASN A 31 -5.99 -19.33 19.12
C ASN A 31 -6.82 -18.64 20.22
N PRO A 32 -8.05 -19.12 20.53
CA PRO A 32 -8.90 -18.52 21.56
C PRO A 32 -8.29 -18.51 22.96
N ALA A 33 -7.30 -19.37 23.23
CA ALA A 33 -6.54 -19.39 24.49
C ALA A 33 -5.32 -18.45 24.47
N GLY A 34 -5.14 -17.65 23.41
CA GLY A 34 -4.06 -16.67 23.26
C GLY A 34 -2.73 -17.23 22.77
N ASN A 35 -2.65 -18.52 22.41
CA ASN A 35 -1.40 -19.12 21.93
C ASN A 35 -1.15 -18.71 20.48
N ARG A 36 0.12 -18.45 20.15
CA ARG A 36 0.58 -18.03 18.83
C ARG A 36 1.20 -19.22 18.08
N ALA A 37 0.87 -19.39 16.82
CA ALA A 37 1.46 -20.38 15.92
C ALA A 37 1.71 -19.75 14.53
N PRO A 38 2.64 -20.29 13.72
CA PRO A 38 2.81 -19.82 12.35
C PRO A 38 1.52 -19.97 11.52
N GLY A 39 1.17 -18.93 10.78
CA GLY A 39 0.14 -18.96 9.74
C GLY A 39 0.73 -19.24 8.36
N GLN A 40 -0.12 -19.21 7.34
CA GLN A 40 0.30 -19.26 5.95
C GLN A 40 0.64 -17.86 5.44
N ASP A 41 1.77 -17.73 4.75
CA ASP A 41 2.09 -16.53 4.01
C ASP A 41 0.97 -16.23 3.00
N THR A 42 0.51 -14.99 2.99
CA THR A 42 -0.71 -14.60 2.26
C THR A 42 -0.44 -13.36 1.44
N GLU A 43 -0.85 -13.38 0.17
CA GLU A 43 -0.79 -12.19 -0.68
C GLU A 43 -1.76 -11.13 -0.17
N VAL A 44 -1.29 -9.90 -0.03
CA VAL A 44 -2.08 -8.73 0.34
C VAL A 44 -1.80 -7.58 -0.60
N THR A 45 -2.82 -6.76 -0.84
CA THR A 45 -2.68 -5.51 -1.57
C THR A 45 -2.94 -4.35 -0.61
N VAL A 46 -2.05 -3.35 -0.65
CA VAL A 46 -2.23 -2.08 0.06
C VAL A 46 -2.33 -0.97 -0.96
N SER A 47 -3.10 0.05 -0.63
CA SER A 47 -3.21 1.26 -1.43
C SER A 47 -3.04 2.49 -0.55
N GLY A 48 -2.85 3.65 -1.17
CA GLY A 48 -2.79 4.92 -0.46
C GLY A 48 -2.92 6.07 -1.44
N THR A 49 -3.50 7.17 -1.00
CA THR A 49 -3.79 8.32 -1.86
C THR A 49 -3.54 9.62 -1.12
N THR A 50 -2.90 10.59 -1.78
CA THR A 50 -2.86 11.96 -1.27
C THR A 50 -4.21 12.62 -1.45
N THR A 51 -4.64 13.49 -0.53
CA THR A 51 -5.73 14.45 -0.86
C THR A 51 -5.32 15.33 -2.04
N PRO A 52 -6.26 15.92 -2.81
CA PRO A 52 -5.93 16.86 -3.87
C PRO A 52 -4.97 17.96 -3.41
N LEU A 53 -3.82 18.05 -4.07
CA LEU A 53 -2.77 19.02 -3.78
C LEU A 53 -2.77 20.10 -4.87
N PRO A 54 -2.57 21.39 -4.51
CA PRO A 54 -2.47 22.44 -5.51
C PRO A 54 -1.18 22.29 -6.31
N THR A 55 -1.26 22.46 -7.63
CA THR A 55 -0.07 22.47 -8.48
C THR A 55 0.84 23.65 -8.13
N PRO A 56 2.11 23.41 -7.77
CA PRO A 56 3.02 24.47 -7.37
C PRO A 56 3.44 25.33 -8.57
N ARG A 57 3.69 26.62 -8.34
CA ARG A 57 4.02 27.59 -9.42
C ARG A 57 5.30 27.26 -10.20
N ASN A 58 6.23 26.52 -9.60
CA ASN A 58 7.47 26.05 -10.25
C ASN A 58 7.29 24.70 -10.96
N GLY A 59 6.07 24.14 -10.97
CA GLY A 59 5.71 22.91 -11.67
C GLY A 59 6.35 21.64 -11.10
N GLN A 60 6.89 21.67 -9.88
CA GLN A 60 7.55 20.53 -9.23
C GLN A 60 7.09 20.38 -7.78
N PHE A 61 6.82 19.15 -7.37
CA PHE A 61 6.40 18.83 -6.01
C PHE A 61 7.10 17.57 -5.50
N VAL A 62 7.55 17.59 -4.25
CA VAL A 62 8.07 16.41 -3.55
C VAL A 62 6.98 15.90 -2.63
N PHE A 63 6.59 14.64 -2.81
CA PHE A 63 5.55 14.01 -2.01
C PHE A 63 6.15 12.93 -1.11
N SER A 64 5.42 12.67 -0.02
CA SER A 64 5.59 11.51 0.82
C SER A 64 4.20 11.07 1.23
N LEU A 65 3.83 9.84 0.92
CA LEU A 65 2.56 9.22 1.30
C LEU A 65 2.83 7.89 1.99
N THR A 66 1.94 7.52 2.91
CA THR A 66 1.97 6.21 3.56
C THR A 66 0.76 5.45 3.04
N SER A 67 0.94 4.18 2.65
CA SER A 67 -0.18 3.32 2.33
C SER A 67 -1.03 3.07 3.57
N ASP A 68 -2.28 2.72 3.38
CA ASP A 68 -3.09 2.13 4.42
C ASP A 68 -2.53 0.76 4.83
N ASP A 69 -2.98 0.28 5.99
CA ASP A 69 -2.73 -1.09 6.43
C ASP A 69 -3.50 -2.08 5.52
N PRO A 70 -3.00 -3.30 5.32
CA PRO A 70 -3.72 -4.33 4.58
C PRO A 70 -5.06 -4.66 5.22
N GLU A 71 -6.03 -5.06 4.41
CA GLU A 71 -7.31 -5.53 4.92
C GLU A 71 -7.13 -6.75 5.84
N PRO A 72 -7.97 -6.91 6.88
CA PRO A 72 -7.92 -8.07 7.76
C PRO A 72 -8.04 -9.38 6.98
N LEU A 73 -7.12 -10.32 7.23
CA LEU A 73 -7.16 -11.63 6.58
C LEU A 73 -8.30 -12.50 7.12
N PRO A 74 -8.93 -13.32 6.27
CA PRO A 74 -9.83 -14.35 6.75
C PRO A 74 -9.03 -15.42 7.53
N PRO A 75 -9.64 -16.07 8.53
CA PRO A 75 -8.96 -17.09 9.32
C PRO A 75 -8.68 -18.37 8.52
N THR A 76 -9.38 -18.62 7.43
CA THR A 76 -9.10 -19.73 6.51
C THR A 76 -9.00 -19.21 5.09
N PRO A 77 -8.00 -19.63 4.30
CA PRO A 77 -7.02 -20.69 4.56
C PRO A 77 -5.78 -20.27 5.40
N THR A 78 -5.68 -18.99 5.77
CA THR A 78 -4.52 -18.39 6.45
C THR A 78 -4.09 -19.11 7.74
N CYS A 79 -5.07 -19.55 8.53
CA CYS A 79 -4.87 -20.26 9.79
C CYS A 79 -5.50 -21.66 9.76
N PRO A 80 -5.16 -22.54 10.72
CA PRO A 80 -5.58 -23.94 10.69
C PRO A 80 -7.10 -24.18 10.66
N ASN A 81 -7.89 -23.27 11.24
CA ASN A 81 -9.35 -23.27 11.17
C ASN A 81 -9.94 -21.92 11.57
N ALA A 82 -11.25 -21.76 11.40
CA ALA A 82 -11.98 -20.52 11.64
C ALA A 82 -12.02 -20.02 13.11
N GLN A 83 -11.54 -20.78 14.08
CA GLN A 83 -11.43 -20.33 15.48
C GLN A 83 -10.12 -19.57 15.77
N TRP A 84 -9.16 -19.60 14.85
CA TRP A 84 -7.91 -18.87 14.97
C TRP A 84 -8.03 -17.50 14.31
N THR A 85 -7.38 -16.49 14.89
CA THR A 85 -7.33 -15.14 14.33
C THR A 85 -5.97 -14.92 13.65
N PRO A 86 -5.93 -14.56 12.36
CA PRO A 86 -4.70 -14.19 11.70
C PRO A 86 -4.25 -12.80 12.15
N ASP A 87 -2.95 -12.64 12.31
CA ASP A 87 -2.26 -11.41 12.71
C ASP A 87 -1.11 -11.21 11.71
N ILE A 88 -1.20 -10.17 10.87
CA ILE A 88 -0.15 -9.82 9.92
C ILE A 88 1.01 -9.22 10.72
N VAL A 89 2.17 -9.85 10.66
CA VAL A 89 3.36 -9.42 11.41
C VAL A 89 4.24 -8.50 10.58
N ASP A 90 4.34 -8.78 9.28
CA ASP A 90 5.11 -8.01 8.31
C ASP A 90 4.58 -8.25 6.89
N VAL A 91 4.89 -7.35 5.97
CA VAL A 91 4.56 -7.50 4.54
C VAL A 91 5.78 -7.18 3.70
N THR A 92 6.21 -8.15 2.89
CA THR A 92 7.30 -7.97 1.92
C THR A 92 6.74 -7.58 0.56
N PHE A 93 7.05 -6.37 0.11
CA PHE A 93 6.67 -5.86 -1.21
C PHE A 93 7.83 -5.96 -2.19
N THR A 94 7.53 -6.23 -3.46
CA THR A 94 8.54 -6.24 -4.54
C THR A 94 8.43 -5.02 -5.43
N GLU A 95 7.21 -4.60 -5.75
CA GLU A 95 6.92 -3.48 -6.65
C GLU A 95 5.74 -2.68 -6.12
N ALA A 96 5.71 -1.40 -6.48
CA ALA A 96 4.59 -0.50 -6.25
C ALA A 96 4.27 0.26 -7.52
N THR A 97 2.99 0.40 -7.83
CA THR A 97 2.50 1.21 -8.94
C THR A 97 2.00 2.54 -8.40
N LEU A 98 2.57 3.64 -8.90
CA LEU A 98 2.13 4.99 -8.63
C LEU A 98 1.34 5.52 -9.81
N THR A 99 0.21 6.16 -9.54
CA THR A 99 -0.59 6.87 -10.54
C THR A 99 -0.64 8.35 -10.18
N LEU A 100 -0.27 9.21 -11.13
CA LEU A 100 -0.46 10.65 -11.04
C LEU A 100 -1.80 11.01 -11.68
N LEU A 101 -2.64 11.71 -10.94
CA LEU A 101 -3.87 12.32 -11.45
C LEU A 101 -3.71 13.84 -11.48
N GLU A 102 -4.08 14.48 -12.58
CA GLU A 102 -4.19 15.93 -12.71
C GLU A 102 -5.65 16.29 -12.94
N ASP A 103 -6.21 17.15 -12.07
CA ASP A 103 -7.62 17.53 -12.09
C ASP A 103 -8.58 16.31 -12.16
N GLY A 104 -8.21 15.22 -11.48
CA GLY A 104 -8.96 13.96 -11.41
C GLY A 104 -8.77 13.02 -12.60
N MET A 105 -7.95 13.36 -13.60
CA MET A 105 -7.63 12.49 -14.73
C MET A 105 -6.24 11.89 -14.62
N VAL A 106 -6.09 10.61 -14.95
CA VAL A 106 -4.77 9.96 -15.01
C VAL A 106 -3.89 10.66 -16.03
N SER A 107 -2.77 11.21 -15.55
CA SER A 107 -1.75 11.88 -16.34
C SER A 107 -0.54 10.95 -16.57
N ASP A 108 -0.16 10.16 -15.57
CA ASP A 108 0.97 9.22 -15.67
C ASP A 108 0.79 8.00 -14.74
N VAL A 109 1.45 6.90 -15.09
CA VAL A 109 1.50 5.66 -14.29
C VAL A 109 2.91 5.08 -14.36
N VAL A 110 3.50 4.78 -13.20
CA VAL A 110 4.82 4.18 -13.12
C VAL A 110 4.84 3.04 -12.10
N THR A 111 5.46 1.92 -12.47
CA THR A 111 5.75 0.82 -11.54
C THR A 111 7.23 0.88 -11.17
N VAL A 112 7.52 0.86 -9.88
CA VAL A 112 8.87 0.94 -9.34
C VAL A 112 9.14 -0.23 -8.38
N PRO A 113 10.37 -0.75 -8.33
CA PRO A 113 10.75 -1.72 -7.32
C PRO A 113 10.70 -1.09 -5.93
N VAL A 114 10.21 -1.85 -4.95
CA VAL A 114 10.28 -1.46 -3.54
C VAL A 114 11.66 -1.84 -3.02
N SER A 115 12.36 -0.87 -2.42
CA SER A 115 13.62 -1.12 -1.72
C SER A 115 13.36 -1.15 -0.21
N SER A 116 13.92 -2.17 0.45
CA SER A 116 13.94 -2.32 1.90
C SER A 116 15.17 -1.70 2.54
#